data_AF-A0A3E0C2B2-F1
#
_entry.id   AF-A0A3E0C2B2-F1
#
_cell.length_a   1.000
_cell.length_b   1.000
_cell.length_c   1.000
_cell.angle_alpha   90.00
_cell.angle_beta   90.00
_cell.angle_gamma   90.00
#
_symmetry.space_group_name_H-M   'P 1'
#
loop_
_entity.id
_entity.type
_entity.pdbx_description
1 polymer ?
#
loop_
_entity_poly.entity_id
_entity_poly.type
_entity_poly.pdbx_seq_one_letter_code
_entity_poly.pdbx_strand_id
1 'polypeptide(L)'
;MADRREMQAVSERAKDEEHFSSESSLVLKRLLLERQMTYADLAAKLQACGYDETEISVSHKVRRGKYQLGFLFEVMNALGVDVLSLSVPDWARSHRPAPESAHAN
;
A
#
# COMPACT_ATOMS: atom_id res chain seq x y z
N MET A 1 -15.93 14.07 -29.28
CA MET A 1 -15.81 15.13 -28.25
C MET A 1 -16.14 14.45 -26.93
N ALA A 2 -15.15 14.06 -26.12
CA ALA A 2 -15.42 13.40 -24.84
C ALA A 2 -16.12 14.39 -23.89
N ASP A 3 -17.14 13.91 -23.18
CA ASP A 3 -17.97 14.75 -22.30
C ASP A 3 -17.15 15.23 -21.09
N ARG A 4 -17.30 16.50 -20.71
CA ARG A 4 -16.52 17.15 -19.64
C ARG A 4 -16.70 16.44 -18.29
N ARG A 5 -17.83 15.76 -18.10
CA ARG A 5 -18.13 14.90 -16.94
C ARG A 5 -17.27 13.64 -16.89
N GLU A 6 -17.00 13.02 -18.04
CA GLU A 6 -16.12 11.85 -18.11
C GLU A 6 -14.66 12.23 -17.79
N MET A 7 -14.21 13.41 -18.28
CA MET A 7 -12.89 13.94 -17.94
C MET A 7 -12.72 14.25 -16.45
N GLN A 8 -13.77 14.75 -15.77
CA GLN A 8 -13.73 15.01 -14.32
C GLN A 8 -13.65 13.71 -13.50
N ALA A 9 -14.49 12.71 -13.80
CA ALA A 9 -14.50 11.44 -13.07
C ALA A 9 -13.17 10.65 -13.24
N VAL A 10 -12.57 10.71 -14.43
CA VAL A 10 -11.25 10.10 -14.67
C VAL A 10 -10.15 10.82 -13.87
N SER A 11 -10.22 12.16 -13.78
CA SER A 11 -9.26 12.96 -13.02
C SER A 11 -9.36 12.71 -11.51
N GLU A 12 -10.58 12.54 -10.98
CA GLU A 12 -10.81 12.22 -9.56
C GLU A 12 -10.28 10.83 -9.21
N ARG A 13 -10.59 9.81 -10.02
CA ARG A 13 -10.09 8.43 -9.80
C ARG A 13 -8.57 8.32 -9.86
N ALA A 14 -7.92 9.11 -10.74
CA ALA A 14 -6.47 9.15 -10.83
C ALA A 14 -5.81 9.75 -9.58
N LYS A 15 -6.42 10.79 -8.98
CA LYS A 15 -5.97 11.36 -7.71
C LYS A 15 -6.15 10.38 -6.56
N ASP A 16 -7.27 9.67 -6.51
CA ASP A 16 -7.51 8.64 -5.50
C ASP A 16 -6.44 7.53 -5.58
N GLU A 17 -6.09 7.09 -6.78
CA GLU A 17 -5.04 6.10 -7.00
C GLU A 17 -3.67 6.56 -6.48
N GLU A 18 -3.32 7.83 -6.71
CA GLU A 18 -2.09 8.43 -6.18
C GLU A 18 -2.10 8.48 -4.65
N HIS A 19 -3.23 8.86 -4.04
CA HIS A 19 -3.39 8.87 -2.59
C HIS A 19 -3.27 7.45 -2.00
N PHE A 20 -3.95 6.45 -2.56
CA PHE A 20 -3.85 5.06 -2.08
C PHE A 20 -2.44 4.49 -2.22
N SER A 21 -1.75 4.82 -3.30
CA SER A 21 -0.36 4.43 -3.51
C SER A 21 0.56 5.05 -2.44
N SER A 22 0.40 6.34 -2.16
CA SER A 22 1.16 7.03 -1.12
C SER A 22 0.96 6.38 0.26
N GLU A 23 -0.28 6.02 0.60
CA GLU A 23 -0.62 5.36 1.86
C GLU A 23 -0.05 3.94 1.94
N SER A 24 -0.12 3.19 0.85
CA SER A 24 0.52 1.86 0.74
C SER A 24 2.03 1.94 0.97
N SER A 25 2.68 3.01 0.48
CA SER A 25 4.10 3.25 0.71
C SER A 25 4.42 3.47 2.20
N LEU A 26 3.52 4.12 2.93
CA LEU A 26 3.68 4.41 4.36
C LEU A 26 3.59 3.15 5.21
N VAL A 27 2.83 2.13 4.80
CA VAL A 27 2.73 0.85 5.52
C VAL A 27 4.10 0.23 5.73
N LEU A 28 4.88 0.07 4.66
CA LEU A 28 6.21 -0.54 4.75
C LEU A 28 7.21 0.39 5.45
N LYS A 29 7.16 1.70 5.18
CA LYS A 29 8.02 2.68 5.87
C LYS A 29 7.81 2.66 7.38
N ARG A 30 6.57 2.54 7.83
CA ARG A 30 6.23 2.44 9.25
C ARG A 30 6.79 1.15 9.87
N LEU A 31 6.61 0.00 9.21
CA LEU A 31 7.16 -1.27 9.68
C LEU A 31 8.68 -1.23 9.87
N LEU A 32 9.39 -0.57 8.94
CA LEU A 32 10.84 -0.38 9.00
C LEU A 32 11.24 0.62 10.08
N LEU A 33 10.51 1.74 10.19
CA LEU A 33 10.77 2.75 11.22
C LEU A 33 10.61 2.18 12.63
N GLU A 34 9.54 1.42 12.88
CA GLU A 34 9.30 0.74 14.17
C GLU A 34 10.42 -0.23 14.54
N ARG A 35 11.15 -0.76 13.56
CA ARG A 35 12.28 -1.69 13.73
C ARG A 35 13.65 -1.05 13.56
N GLN A 36 13.71 0.27 13.31
CA GLN A 36 14.94 1.00 13.02
C GLN A 36 15.76 0.38 11.87
N MET A 37 15.07 -0.09 10.83
CA MET A 37 15.66 -0.77 9.68
C MET A 37 15.70 0.11 8.43
N THR A 38 16.71 -0.09 7.61
CA THR A 38 16.82 0.49 6.26
C THR A 38 16.25 -0.46 5.19
N TYR A 39 16.15 0.02 3.95
CA TYR A 39 15.77 -0.85 2.81
C TYR A 39 16.84 -1.91 2.52
N ALA A 40 18.12 -1.59 2.75
CA ALA A 40 19.22 -2.54 2.63
C ALA A 40 19.06 -3.68 3.65
N ASP A 41 18.71 -3.35 4.90
CA ASP A 41 18.48 -4.35 5.95
C ASP A 41 17.29 -5.25 5.62
N LEU A 42 16.21 -4.67 5.08
CA LEU A 42 15.06 -5.44 4.64
C LEU A 42 15.41 -6.40 3.50
N ALA A 43 16.12 -5.91 2.48
CA ALA A 43 16.56 -6.73 1.36
C ALA A 43 17.45 -7.89 1.82
N ALA A 44 18.40 -7.63 2.73
CA ALA A 44 19.24 -8.67 3.31
C ALA A 44 18.44 -9.74 4.06
N LYS A 45 17.41 -9.36 4.82
CA LYS A 45 16.51 -10.33 5.48
C LYS A 45 15.66 -11.12 4.49
N LEU A 46 15.13 -10.47 3.47
CA LEU A 46 14.36 -11.12 2.42
C LEU A 46 15.22 -12.18 1.69
N GLN A 47 16.45 -11.83 1.34
CA GLN A 47 17.41 -12.75 0.74
C GLN A 47 17.78 -13.92 1.67
N ALA A 48 17.93 -13.66 2.97
CA ALA A 48 18.16 -14.71 3.96
C ALA A 48 16.99 -15.72 4.05
N CYS A 49 15.78 -15.29 3.71
CA CYS A 49 14.60 -16.15 3.59
C CYS A 49 14.44 -16.82 2.21
N GLY A 50 15.35 -16.54 1.26
CA GLY A 50 15.34 -17.09 -0.10
C GLY A 50 14.54 -16.28 -1.12
N TYR A 51 14.15 -15.05 -0.80
CA TYR A 51 13.45 -14.15 -1.73
C TYR A 51 14.45 -13.33 -2.55
N ASP A 52 14.24 -13.25 -3.86
CA ASP A 52 15.11 -12.49 -4.78
C ASP A 52 14.74 -11.00 -4.80
N GLU A 53 14.95 -10.35 -3.65
CA GLU A 53 14.73 -8.92 -3.47
C GLU A 53 16.06 -8.22 -3.20
N THR A 54 16.26 -7.07 -3.86
CA THR A 54 17.42 -6.19 -3.68
C THR A 54 16.98 -4.88 -3.05
N GLU A 55 17.91 -4.11 -2.51
CA GLU A 55 17.60 -2.78 -1.98
C GLU A 55 16.89 -1.90 -3.03
N ILE A 56 17.32 -2.00 -4.29
CA ILE A 56 16.74 -1.25 -5.40
C ILE A 56 15.31 -1.72 -5.69
N SER A 57 15.05 -3.03 -5.75
CA SER A 57 13.69 -3.54 -6.01
C SER A 57 12.73 -3.22 -4.88
N VAL A 58 13.18 -3.31 -3.63
CA VAL A 58 12.44 -2.88 -2.43
C VAL A 58 12.14 -1.39 -2.52
N SER A 59 13.16 -0.55 -2.75
CA SER A 59 13.01 0.90 -2.86
C SER A 59 12.01 1.30 -3.95
N HIS A 60 12.08 0.67 -5.13
CA HIS A 60 11.11 0.90 -6.20
C HIS A 60 9.68 0.53 -5.81
N LYS A 61 9.48 -0.63 -5.17
CA LYS A 61 8.17 -1.10 -4.70
C LYS A 61 7.57 -0.17 -3.64
N VAL A 62 8.39 0.22 -2.66
CA VAL A 62 7.99 1.12 -1.58
C VAL A 62 7.72 2.52 -2.12
N ARG A 63 8.62 3.10 -2.93
CA ARG A 63 8.47 4.47 -3.45
C ARG A 63 7.25 4.63 -4.33
N ARG A 64 6.95 3.63 -5.18
CA ARG A 64 5.82 3.70 -6.11
C ARG A 64 4.49 3.31 -5.47
N GLY A 65 4.50 2.83 -4.22
CA GLY A 65 3.31 2.43 -3.47
C GLY A 65 2.50 1.28 -4.07
N LYS A 66 3.06 0.58 -5.05
CA LYS A 66 2.38 -0.50 -5.78
C LYS A 66 3.23 -1.75 -5.68
N TYR A 67 2.82 -2.66 -4.81
CA TYR A 67 3.42 -3.98 -4.68
C TYR A 67 2.32 -5.01 -4.54
N GLN A 68 2.61 -6.24 -4.96
CA GLN A 68 1.68 -7.34 -4.81
C GLN A 68 1.58 -7.73 -3.34
N LEU A 69 0.44 -8.28 -2.93
CA LEU A 69 0.24 -8.77 -1.57
C LEU A 69 1.25 -9.87 -1.19
N GLY A 70 1.71 -10.67 -2.16
CA GLY A 70 2.77 -11.66 -1.95
C GLY A 70 4.05 -11.05 -1.39
N PHE A 71 4.51 -9.93 -1.97
CA PHE A 71 5.67 -9.19 -1.45
C PHE A 71 5.45 -8.70 0.00
N LEU A 72 4.23 -8.28 0.35
CA LEU A 72 3.93 -7.90 1.73
C LEU A 72 4.05 -9.10 2.68
N PHE A 73 3.59 -10.29 2.28
CA PHE A 73 3.76 -11.51 3.07
C PHE A 73 5.22 -11.92 3.21
N GLU A 74 6.03 -11.78 2.17
CA GLU A 74 7.48 -12.02 2.23
C GLU A 74 8.14 -11.09 3.24
N VAL A 75 7.79 -9.80 3.23
CA VAL A 75 8.25 -8.82 4.22
C VAL A 75 7.80 -9.20 5.63
N MET A 76 6.53 -9.55 5.81
CA MET A 76 6.00 -9.96 7.11
C MET A 76 6.74 -11.19 7.65
N ASN A 77 6.95 -12.21 6.82
CA ASN A 77 7.71 -13.40 7.17
C ASN A 77 9.17 -13.07 7.54
N ALA A 78 9.86 -12.29 6.70
CA ALA A 78 11.25 -11.90 6.94
C ALA A 78 11.44 -11.03 8.20
N LEU A 79 10.40 -10.30 8.61
CA LEU A 79 10.41 -9.47 9.81
C LEU A 79 9.80 -10.14 11.05
N GLY A 80 9.29 -11.38 10.92
CA GLY A 80 8.60 -12.10 12.00
C GLY A 80 7.31 -11.39 12.46
N VAL A 81 6.53 -10.87 11.51
CA VAL A 81 5.26 -10.19 11.76
C VAL A 81 4.10 -11.11 11.43
N ASP A 82 3.44 -11.64 12.45
CA ASP A 82 2.28 -12.51 12.26
C ASP A 82 1.01 -11.72 11.92
N VAL A 83 0.88 -10.51 12.47
CA VAL A 83 -0.32 -9.67 12.33
C VAL A 83 0.08 -8.25 11.95
N LEU A 84 -0.49 -7.78 10.84
CA LEU A 84 -0.37 -6.40 10.38
C LEU A 84 -1.73 -5.71 10.45
N SER A 85 -1.85 -4.68 11.28
CA SER A 85 -3.07 -3.87 11.37
C SER A 85 -3.00 -2.71 10.37
N LEU A 86 -3.99 -2.64 9.47
CA LEU A 86 -4.12 -1.60 8.46
C LEU A 86 -5.42 -0.82 8.70
N SER A 87 -5.33 0.50 8.67
CA SER A 87 -6.48 1.39 8.69
C SER A 87 -6.64 2.07 7.34
N VAL A 88 -7.87 2.11 6.83
CA VAL A 88 -8.21 3.01 5.71
C VAL A 88 -7.86 4.44 6.13
N PRO A 89 -7.27 5.29 5.27
CA PRO A 89 -7.03 6.69 5.58
C PRO A 89 -8.33 7.48 5.78
N ASP A 90 -8.29 8.55 6.58
CA ASP A 90 -9.49 9.37 6.86
C ASP A 90 -10.09 10.00 5.61
N TRP A 91 -9.25 10.47 4.67
CA TRP A 91 -9.71 11.03 3.42
C TRP A 91 -10.48 10.01 2.55
N ALA A 92 -10.10 8.73 2.59
CA ALA A 92 -10.78 7.67 1.87
C ALA A 92 -12.10 7.26 2.54
N ARG A 93 -12.19 7.37 3.87
CA ARG A 93 -13.44 7.13 4.60
C ARG A 93 -14.54 8.11 4.21
N SER A 94 -14.19 9.36 3.92
CA SER A 94 -15.14 10.40 3.50
C SER A 94 -15.80 10.11 2.15
N HIS A 95 -15.15 9.33 1.28
CA HIS A 95 -15.67 8.94 -0.03
C HIS A 95 -16.43 7.61 -0.01
N ARG A 96 -16.56 6.97 1.16
CA ARG A 96 -17.34 5.74 1.30
C ARG A 96 -18.81 6.08 0.99
N PRO A 97 -19.45 5.40 0.02
CA PRO A 97 -20.89 5.59 -0.19
C PRO A 97 -21.62 5.27 1.11
N ALA A 98 -22.62 6.09 1.44
CA ALA A 98 -23.48 5.80 2.59
C ALA A 98 -23.94 4.35 2.50
N PRO A 99 -23.93 3.57 3.61
CA PRO A 99 -24.39 2.20 3.57
C PRO A 99 -25.78 2.20 2.96
N GLU A 100 -25.91 1.61 1.77
CA GLU A 100 -27.20 1.46 1.11
C GLU A 100 -28.08 0.77 2.14
N SER A 101 -29.12 1.50 2.57
CA SER A 101 -30.01 1.13 3.66
C SER A 101 -30.28 -0.37 3.56
N ALA A 102 -29.73 -1.11 4.53
CA ALA A 102 -29.88 -2.55 4.64
C ALA A 102 -31.32 -2.87 4.29
N HIS A 103 -31.52 -3.61 3.19
CA HIS A 103 -32.82 -3.84 2.58
C HIS A 103 -33.86 -4.02 3.68
N ALA A 104 -34.77 -3.05 3.75
CA ALA A 104 -35.90 -3.10 4.64
C ALA A 104 -36.70 -4.37 4.30
N ASN A 105 -36.77 -5.25 5.31
CA ASN A 105 -37.74 -6.33 5.55
C ASN A 105 -38.21 -7.18 4.36
#